data_AF-B0X9C3-F1
#
_entry.id   AF-B0X9C3-F1
#
_cell.length_a   1.000
_cell.length_b   1.000
_cell.length_c   1.000
_cell.angle_alpha   90.00
_cell.angle_beta   90.00
_cell.angle_gamma   90.00
#
_symmetry.space_group_name_H-M   'P 1'
#
loop_
_entity.id
_entity.type
_entity.pdbx_description
1 polymer ?
#
loop_
_entity_poly.entity_id
_entity_poly.type
_entity_poly.pdbx_seq_one_letter_code
_entity_poly.pdbx_strand_id
1 'polypeptide(L)'
;VLRHPEPGAVSKAAHHCRKPLINAGDGIGEHPTQSLLDFFTIREEIGTVNGLTIIIVGDLKHARTARQLTLYNVDVRYVSPKSLDMLEKITKLVKARS
;
A
#
# COMPACT_ATOMS: atom_id res chain seq x y z
N VAL A 1 -10.18 12.13 -12.28
CA VAL A 1 -8.94 12.01 -11.47
C VAL A 1 -8.87 13.25 -10.58
N LEU A 2 -8.70 13.11 -9.27
CA LEU A 2 -8.70 14.24 -8.32
C LEU A 2 -7.50 14.14 -7.37
N ARG A 3 -6.79 15.25 -7.17
CA ARG A 3 -5.72 15.39 -6.17
C ARG A 3 -6.00 16.62 -5.32
N HIS A 4 -5.97 16.46 -4.00
CA HIS A 4 -6.31 17.55 -3.07
C HIS A 4 -5.44 17.48 -1.80
N PRO A 5 -4.99 18.60 -1.23
CA PRO A 5 -4.10 18.56 -0.06
C PRO A 5 -4.82 18.14 1.23
N GLU A 6 -6.13 18.38 1.34
CA GLU A 6 -6.93 18.01 2.52
C GLU A 6 -7.16 16.49 2.60
N PRO A 7 -6.80 15.83 3.71
CA PRO A 7 -7.09 14.41 3.93
C PRO A 7 -8.60 14.12 3.87
N GLY A 8 -9.00 13.10 3.11
CA GLY A 8 -10.41 12.68 2.99
C GLY A 8 -11.24 13.52 2.01
N ALA A 9 -10.66 14.52 1.35
CA ALA A 9 -11.36 15.34 0.37
C ALA A 9 -11.86 14.53 -0.84
N VAL A 10 -11.10 13.49 -1.25
CA VAL A 10 -11.52 12.62 -2.34
C VAL A 10 -12.72 11.76 -1.94
N SER A 11 -12.75 11.27 -0.70
CA SER A 11 -13.89 10.52 -0.16
C SER A 11 -15.16 11.39 -0.09
N LYS A 12 -15.04 12.62 0.42
CA LYS A 12 -16.14 13.61 0.43
C LYS A 12 -16.64 13.90 -0.98
N ALA A 13 -15.74 14.11 -1.94
CA ALA A 13 -16.11 14.36 -3.34
C ALA A 13 -16.78 13.15 -4.00
N ALA A 14 -16.37 11.92 -3.65
CA ALA A 14 -16.95 10.70 -4.17
C ALA A 14 -18.43 10.53 -3.75
N HIS A 15 -18.82 11.00 -2.56
CA HIS A 15 -20.21 10.93 -2.11
C HIS A 15 -21.18 11.79 -2.94
N HIS A 16 -20.67 12.85 -3.59
CA HIS A 16 -21.49 13.78 -4.37
C HIS A 16 -21.26 13.67 -5.88
N CYS A 17 -20.27 12.90 -6.33
CA CYS A 17 -19.94 12.74 -7.73
C CYS A 17 -20.70 11.56 -8.36
N ARG A 18 -21.40 11.82 -9.48
CA ARG A 18 -22.12 10.78 -10.24
C ARG A 18 -21.22 9.99 -11.19
N LYS A 19 -19.97 10.41 -11.39
CA LYS A 19 -18.99 9.77 -12.28
C LYS A 19 -17.88 9.12 -11.46
N PRO A 20 -17.24 8.03 -11.95
CA PRO A 20 -16.14 7.38 -11.27
C PRO A 20 -15.02 8.37 -10.94
N LEU A 21 -14.60 8.41 -9.69
CA LEU A 21 -13.58 9.32 -9.20
C LEU A 21 -12.32 8.54 -8.85
N ILE A 22 -11.25 8.76 -9.60
CA ILE A 22 -9.94 8.15 -9.35
C ILE A 22 -9.17 9.06 -8.39
N ASN A 23 -8.86 8.56 -7.20
CA ASN A 23 -8.01 9.24 -6.22
C ASN A 23 -6.56 9.26 -6.72
N ALA A 24 -6.02 10.47 -6.94
CA ALA A 24 -4.61 10.71 -7.27
C ALA A 24 -3.83 11.36 -6.12
N GLY A 25 -4.37 11.28 -4.90
CA GLY A 25 -3.79 11.70 -3.64
C GLY A 25 -4.66 12.72 -2.90
N ASP A 26 -5.16 12.36 -1.70
CA ASP A 26 -5.74 13.28 -0.72
C ASP A 26 -4.94 13.32 0.59
N GLY A 27 -4.03 14.29 0.72
CA GLY A 27 -3.21 14.50 1.93
C GLY A 27 -2.29 13.32 2.33
N ILE A 28 -2.32 12.93 3.61
CA ILE A 28 -1.60 11.77 4.20
C ILE A 28 -2.34 10.45 3.88
N GLY A 29 -3.22 10.44 2.88
CA GLY A 29 -3.95 9.24 2.45
C GLY A 29 -3.01 8.11 2.02
N GLU A 30 -3.48 6.87 2.18
CA GLU A 30 -2.84 5.69 1.59
C GLU A 30 -2.52 5.98 0.11
N HIS A 31 -1.36 5.54 -0.38
CA HIS A 31 -1.02 5.63 -1.80
C HIS A 31 -1.11 4.22 -2.43
N PRO A 32 -2.30 3.61 -2.46
CA PRO A 32 -2.50 2.21 -2.84
C PRO A 32 -2.05 1.90 -4.27
N THR A 33 -1.97 2.91 -5.13
CA THR A 33 -1.53 2.79 -6.52
C THR A 33 -0.04 2.51 -6.66
N GLN A 34 0.79 2.95 -5.70
CA GLN A 34 2.25 2.73 -5.79
C GLN A 34 2.61 1.26 -5.54
N SER A 35 2.00 0.65 -4.51
CA SER A 35 2.19 -0.77 -4.19
C SER A 35 1.75 -1.67 -5.33
N LEU A 36 0.65 -1.33 -5.99
CA LEU A 36 0.14 -2.08 -7.14
C LEU A 36 1.09 -2.00 -8.34
N LEU A 37 1.74 -0.85 -8.55
CA LEU A 37 2.77 -0.67 -9.58
C LEU A 37 4.00 -1.53 -9.31
N ASP A 38 4.45 -1.60 -8.06
CA ASP A 38 5.61 -2.40 -7.68
C ASP A 38 5.34 -3.90 -7.93
N PHE A 39 4.16 -4.38 -7.54
CA PHE A 39 3.74 -5.77 -7.81
C PHE A 39 3.52 -6.06 -9.28
N PHE A 40 2.98 -5.10 -10.03
CA PHE A 40 2.84 -5.24 -11.47
C PHE A 40 4.22 -5.40 -12.12
N THR A 41 5.19 -4.57 -11.72
CA THR A 41 6.57 -4.66 -12.21
C THR A 41 7.19 -6.03 -11.87
N ILE A 42 7.06 -6.51 -10.63
CA ILE A 42 7.54 -7.84 -10.23
C ILE A 42 6.90 -8.94 -11.09
N ARG A 43 5.61 -8.84 -11.37
CA ARG A 43 4.91 -9.83 -12.21
C ARG A 43 5.40 -9.80 -13.66
N GLU A 44 5.62 -8.62 -14.23
CA GLU A 44 6.13 -8.51 -15.61
C GLU A 44 7.57 -9.05 -15.73
N GLU A 45 8.42 -8.78 -14.74
CA GLU A 45 9.83 -9.20 -14.77
C GLU A 45 10.04 -10.68 -14.37
N ILE A 46 9.28 -11.18 -13.39
CA ILE A 46 9.48 -12.52 -12.79
C ILE A 46 8.39 -13.52 -13.22
N GLY A 47 7.33 -13.07 -13.88
CA GLY A 47 6.22 -13.88 -14.39
C GLY A 47 5.16 -14.25 -13.34
N THR A 48 5.52 -14.33 -12.05
CA THR A 48 4.59 -14.55 -10.94
C THR A 48 5.02 -13.78 -9.70
N VAL A 49 4.04 -13.34 -8.91
CA VAL A 49 4.26 -12.73 -7.60
C VAL A 49 4.09 -13.77 -6.48
N ASN A 50 3.35 -14.85 -6.70
CA ASN A 50 3.06 -15.84 -5.67
C ASN A 50 4.26 -16.75 -5.38
N GLY A 51 4.46 -17.09 -4.11
CA GLY A 51 5.56 -17.94 -3.63
C GLY A 51 6.89 -17.20 -3.45
N LEU A 52 6.92 -15.89 -3.70
CA LEU A 52 8.12 -15.07 -3.54
C LEU A 52 8.30 -14.61 -2.09
N THR A 53 9.57 -14.51 -1.67
CA THR A 53 9.95 -13.77 -0.48
C THR A 53 10.30 -12.33 -0.88
N ILE A 54 9.56 -11.36 -0.34
CA ILE A 54 9.78 -9.93 -0.61
C ILE A 54 10.34 -9.28 0.65
N ILE A 55 11.48 -8.61 0.53
CA ILE A 55 12.10 -7.87 1.64
C ILE A 55 11.89 -6.37 1.42
N ILE A 56 11.20 -5.71 2.33
CA ILE A 56 11.00 -4.26 2.31
C ILE A 56 11.97 -3.63 3.30
N VAL A 57 12.83 -2.75 2.79
CA VAL A 57 13.87 -2.06 3.56
C VAL A 57 13.59 -0.56 3.57
N GLY A 58 13.62 0.08 4.75
CA GLY A 58 13.55 1.54 4.85
C GLY A 58 12.55 2.04 5.89
N ASP A 59 11.87 3.14 5.58
CA ASP A 59 10.91 3.78 6.48
C ASP A 59 9.54 3.08 6.43
N LEU A 60 9.36 2.12 7.34
CA LEU A 60 8.13 1.33 7.41
C LEU A 60 7.02 2.04 8.20
N LYS A 61 7.38 2.98 9.06
CA LYS A 61 6.44 3.81 9.82
C LYS A 61 5.59 4.68 8.90
N HIS A 62 6.19 5.19 7.82
CA HIS A 62 5.48 5.95 6.78
C HIS A 62 5.14 5.12 5.54
N ALA A 63 5.48 3.82 5.52
CA ALA A 63 5.13 2.92 4.44
C ALA A 63 3.61 2.69 4.41
N ARG A 64 2.92 3.54 3.63
CA ARG A 64 1.48 3.47 3.35
C ARG A 64 1.08 2.33 2.40
N THR A 65 1.99 1.37 2.21
CA THR A 65 2.04 0.41 1.08
C THR A 65 1.64 -1.01 1.51
N ALA A 66 1.62 -1.29 2.82
CA ALA A 66 1.61 -2.66 3.33
C ALA A 66 0.28 -3.43 3.14
N ARG A 67 -0.85 -2.73 2.96
CA ARG A 67 -2.16 -3.38 2.88
C ARG A 67 -2.36 -4.17 1.57
N GLN A 68 -1.79 -3.69 0.47
CA GLN A 68 -1.88 -4.33 -0.85
C GLN A 68 -1.05 -5.63 -0.92
N LEU A 69 -0.05 -5.78 -0.03
CA LEU A 69 0.75 -7.01 0.09
C LEU A 69 -0.10 -8.23 0.44
N THR A 70 -1.27 -8.03 1.06
CA THR A 70 -2.19 -9.11 1.46
C THR A 70 -2.97 -9.74 0.30
N LEU A 71 -2.81 -9.23 -0.93
CA LEU A 71 -3.52 -9.73 -2.11
C LEU A 71 -2.81 -10.91 -2.80
N TYR A 72 -1.55 -11.16 -2.45
CA TYR A 72 -0.72 -12.21 -3.06
C TYR A 72 -0.19 -13.16 -2.00
N ASN A 73 0.07 -14.42 -2.39
CA ASN A 73 0.65 -15.41 -1.49
C ASN A 73 2.17 -15.23 -1.43
N VAL A 74 2.65 -14.27 -0.63
CA VAL A 74 4.06 -13.89 -0.51
C VAL A 74 4.53 -13.92 0.94
N ASP A 75 5.79 -14.31 1.15
CA ASP A 75 6.48 -14.14 2.44
C ASP A 75 7.09 -12.73 2.49
N VAL A 76 6.52 -11.83 3.29
CA VAL A 76 7.05 -10.45 3.40
C VAL A 76 7.89 -10.29 4.64
N ARG A 77 9.12 -9.84 4.46
CA ARG A 77 10.06 -9.48 5.54
C ARG A 77 10.33 -7.99 5.54
N TYR A 78 10.61 -7.48 6.72
CA TYR A 78 10.74 -6.06 6.99
C TYR A 78 12.09 -5.78 7.64
N VAL A 79 12.81 -4.79 7.12
CA VAL A 79 14.08 -4.33 7.68
C VAL A 79 14.05 -2.82 7.84
N SER A 80 14.02 -2.34 9.08
CA SER A 80 13.99 -0.90 9.39
C SER A 80 14.71 -0.59 10.71
N PRO A 81 15.22 0.64 10.88
CA PRO A 81 15.62 1.14 12.19
C PRO A 81 14.42 1.12 13.16
N LYS A 82 14.65 0.88 14.45
CA LYS A 82 13.59 0.82 15.48
C LYS A 82 12.69 2.07 15.50
N SER A 83 13.23 3.23 15.14
CA SER A 83 12.48 4.51 15.08
C SER A 83 11.49 4.61 13.91
N LEU A 84 11.67 3.78 12.88
CA LEU A 84 10.88 3.75 11.64
C LEU A 84 10.23 2.38 11.42
N ASP A 85 10.05 1.60 12.48
CA ASP A 85 9.45 0.27 12.41
C ASP A 85 7.97 0.33 12.06
N MET A 86 7.46 -0.78 11.51
CA MET A 86 6.09 -0.89 11.06
C MET A 86 5.11 -0.80 12.24
N LEU A 87 4.03 -0.04 12.06
CA LEU A 87 2.94 0.07 13.04
C LEU A 87 2.37 -1.33 13.36
N GLU A 88 2.26 -1.67 14.65
CA GLU A 88 1.78 -2.98 15.11
C GLU A 88 0.44 -3.40 14.49
N LYS A 89 -0.43 -2.43 14.21
CA LYS A 89 -1.76 -2.66 13.61
C LYS A 89 -1.67 -3.28 12.21
N ILE A 90 -0.65 -2.89 11.44
CA ILE A 90 -0.38 -3.42 10.09
C ILE A 90 0.27 -4.80 10.20
N THR A 91 1.27 -4.94 11.08
CA THR A 91 1.96 -6.23 11.30
C THR A 91 1.00 -7.33 11.76
N LYS A 92 0.00 -6.99 12.60
CA LYS A 92 -1.07 -7.92 13.00
C LYS A 92 -2.00 -8.29 11.84
N LEU A 93 -2.36 -7.33 10.98
CA LEU A 93 -3.20 -7.57 9.80
C LEU A 93 -2.55 -8.52 8.79
N VAL A 94 -1.24 -8.36 8.55
CA VAL A 94 -0.48 -9.24 7.65
C VAL A 94 -0.34 -10.63 8.27
N LYS A 95 0.06 -10.74 9.54
CA LYS A 95 0.21 -12.04 10.24
C LYS A 95 -1.09 -12.83 10.39
N ALA A 96 -2.25 -12.17 10.47
CA ALA A 96 -3.54 -12.86 10.59
C ALA A 96 -3.99 -13.60 9.32
N ARG A 97 -3.27 -13.42 8.20
CA ARG A 97 -3.62 -14.00 6.88
C ARG A 97 -2.51 -14.84 6.25
N SER A 98 -1.35 -14.96 6.91
CA SER A 98 -0.23 -15.82 6.53
C SER A 98 -0.33 -17.18 7.21
#